data_AF-A0A2D8MA38-F1
#
_entry.id   AF-A0A2D8MA38-F1
#
_cell.length_a   1.000
_cell.length_b   1.000
_cell.length_c   1.000
_cell.angle_alpha   90.00
_cell.angle_beta   90.00
_cell.angle_gamma   90.00
#
_symmetry.space_group_name_H-M   'P 1'
#
loop_
_entity.id
_entity.type
_entity.pdbx_description
1 polymer ?
#
loop_
_entity_poly.entity_id
_entity_poly.type
_entity_poly.pdbx_seq_one_letter_code
_entity_poly.pdbx_strand_id
1 'polypeptide(L)'
;MWSAHTALFAADALPDPQSACQIIIEYDPAYKEAVESALSNLDQYEELCAFLEAQNLYVDLRGTSGILEDRAYAWALVTLANRETNATVGGHQTVTLLGSPADSVEERRVLFAVMERALEIAADGPARFVSERDPR
;
A
#
# COMPACT_ATOMS: atom_id res chain seq x y z
N MET A 1 3.30 -49.19 33.91
CA MET A 1 3.62 -48.81 32.53
C MET A 1 2.32 -48.38 31.87
N TRP A 2 2.04 -47.09 31.81
CA TRP A 2 0.88 -46.55 31.09
C TRP A 2 1.38 -45.81 29.87
N SER A 3 0.97 -46.28 28.69
CA SER A 3 1.20 -45.63 27.40
C SER A 3 0.27 -44.42 27.29
N ALA A 4 0.85 -43.23 27.34
CA ALA A 4 0.17 -42.03 26.89
C ALA A 4 0.04 -42.10 25.37
N HIS A 5 -1.18 -42.37 24.89
CA HIS A 5 -1.54 -42.12 23.50
C HIS A 5 -1.72 -40.61 23.35
N THR A 6 -0.64 -39.91 23.03
CA THR A 6 -0.75 -38.53 22.57
C THR A 6 -1.31 -38.57 21.14
N ALA A 7 -2.61 -38.31 21.02
CA ALA A 7 -3.20 -37.93 19.75
C ALA A 7 -2.45 -36.67 19.27
N LEU A 8 -1.60 -36.82 18.25
CA LEU A 8 -1.13 -35.68 17.47
C LEU A 8 -2.37 -35.12 16.77
N PHE A 9 -2.93 -34.06 17.32
CA PHE A 9 -3.65 -33.10 16.49
C PHE A 9 -2.62 -32.58 15.50
N ALA A 10 -2.70 -33.02 14.25
CA ALA A 10 -2.21 -32.23 13.16
C ALA A 10 -2.96 -30.90 13.28
N ALA A 11 -2.27 -29.88 13.80
CA ALA A 11 -2.72 -28.52 13.61
C ALA A 11 -2.80 -28.38 12.09
N ASP A 12 -4.02 -28.27 11.56
CA ASP A 12 -4.22 -27.75 10.22
C ASP A 12 -3.35 -26.51 10.14
N ALA A 13 -2.34 -26.56 9.26
CA ALA A 13 -1.58 -25.37 8.94
C ALA A 13 -2.61 -24.32 8.55
N LEU A 14 -2.68 -23.23 9.31
CA LEU A 14 -3.43 -22.06 8.90
C LEU A 14 -3.04 -21.79 7.45
N PRO A 15 -4.01 -21.60 6.53
CA PRO A 15 -3.67 -21.31 5.14
C PRO A 15 -2.66 -20.17 5.13
N ASP A 16 -1.54 -20.41 4.47
CA ASP A 16 -0.42 -19.48 4.35
C ASP A 16 -1.01 -18.12 3.92
N PRO A 17 -0.82 -17.01 4.67
CA PRO A 17 -1.37 -15.71 4.33
C PRO A 17 -0.75 -15.12 3.04
N GLN A 18 0.07 -15.89 2.33
CA GLN A 18 0.70 -15.55 1.05
C GLN A 18 -0.27 -15.32 -0.12
N SER A 19 -1.58 -15.60 0.04
CA SER A 19 -2.60 -15.26 -0.97
C SER A 19 -3.27 -13.90 -0.75
N ALA A 20 -2.75 -13.05 0.14
CA ALA A 20 -3.28 -11.71 0.31
C ALA A 20 -2.39 -10.71 -0.45
N CYS A 21 -2.99 -10.06 -1.44
CA CYS A 21 -2.57 -8.75 -1.93
C CYS A 21 -2.01 -7.88 -0.80
N GLN A 22 -0.70 -7.69 -0.81
CA GLN A 22 0.00 -7.00 0.27
C GLN A 22 0.23 -5.56 -0.15
N ILE A 23 -0.42 -4.66 0.57
CA ILE A 23 -0.17 -3.22 0.50
C ILE A 23 0.41 -2.84 1.86
N ILE A 24 1.72 -2.58 1.89
CA ILE A 24 2.42 -2.01 3.03
C ILE A 24 2.21 -0.51 2.97
N ILE A 25 1.82 0.09 4.10
CA ILE A 25 1.49 1.50 4.15
C ILE A 25 2.30 2.15 5.29
N GLU A 26 3.20 3.07 4.95
CA GLU A 26 4.01 3.86 5.89
C GLU A 26 3.55 5.32 5.88
N TYR A 27 2.95 5.78 6.98
CA TYR A 27 2.48 7.16 7.15
C TYR A 27 2.39 7.53 8.64
N ASP A 28 2.10 8.80 8.94
CA ASP A 28 1.89 9.25 10.32
C ASP A 28 0.71 8.49 10.96
N PRO A 29 0.91 7.73 12.06
CA PRO A 29 -0.13 6.93 12.70
C PRO A 29 -1.41 7.69 13.05
N ALA A 30 -1.37 9.01 13.20
CA ALA A 30 -2.55 9.85 13.42
C ALA A 30 -3.59 9.78 12.29
N TYR A 31 -3.21 9.26 11.11
CA TYR A 31 -4.03 9.22 9.90
C TYR A 31 -4.52 7.82 9.53
N LYS A 32 -4.26 6.83 10.40
CA LYS A 32 -4.44 5.41 10.09
C LYS A 32 -5.82 5.00 9.65
N GLU A 33 -6.82 5.30 10.47
CA GLU A 33 -8.20 4.90 10.22
C GLU A 33 -8.74 5.50 8.92
N ALA A 34 -8.42 6.76 8.64
CA ALA A 34 -8.84 7.43 7.42
C ALA A 34 -8.20 6.79 6.19
N VAL A 35 -6.90 6.56 6.22
CA VAL A 35 -6.17 5.94 5.10
C VAL A 35 -6.65 4.51 4.87
N GLU A 36 -6.76 3.68 5.90
CA GLU A 36 -7.26 2.30 5.78
C GLU A 36 -8.67 2.25 5.16
N SER A 37 -9.55 3.18 5.56
CA SER A 37 -10.89 3.28 4.97
C SER A 37 -10.85 3.70 3.49
N ALA A 38 -9.95 4.59 3.07
CA ALA A 38 -9.76 4.95 1.65
C ALA A 38 -9.45 3.71 0.82
N LEU A 39 -8.45 2.97 1.30
CA LEU A 39 -7.82 1.87 0.58
C LEU A 39 -8.81 0.73 0.39
N SER A 40 -9.65 0.49 1.39
CA SER A 40 -10.72 -0.51 1.31
C SER A 40 -11.79 -0.23 0.25
N ASN A 41 -11.87 1.02 -0.24
CA ASN A 41 -12.86 1.46 -1.23
C ASN A 41 -12.25 1.72 -2.62
N LEU A 42 -11.01 1.29 -2.86
CA LEU A 42 -10.37 1.50 -4.16
C LEU A 42 -11.09 0.68 -5.26
N ASP A 43 -11.65 1.36 -6.26
CA ASP A 43 -12.49 0.74 -7.31
C ASP A 43 -11.80 -0.42 -8.06
N GLN A 44 -10.49 -0.31 -8.31
CA GLN A 44 -9.69 -1.29 -9.06
C GLN A 44 -8.80 -2.16 -8.14
N TYR A 45 -9.22 -2.33 -6.88
CA TYR A 45 -8.45 -3.09 -5.90
C TYR A 45 -8.22 -4.54 -6.33
N GLU A 46 -9.25 -5.23 -6.83
CA GLU A 46 -9.17 -6.63 -7.22
C GLU A 46 -8.21 -6.85 -8.40
N GLU A 47 -8.24 -5.97 -9.41
CA GLU A 47 -7.33 -6.03 -10.57
C GLU A 47 -5.88 -5.79 -10.17
N LEU A 48 -5.64 -4.79 -9.32
CA LEU A 48 -4.30 -4.53 -8.78
C LEU A 48 -3.78 -5.76 -8.03
N CYS A 49 -4.61 -6.36 -7.20
CA CYS A 49 -4.25 -7.54 -6.41
C CYS A 49 -3.91 -8.75 -7.28
N ALA A 50 -4.73 -9.05 -8.29
CA ALA A 50 -4.46 -10.13 -9.23
C ALA A 50 -3.12 -9.94 -9.97
N PHE A 51 -2.78 -8.69 -10.34
CA PHE A 51 -1.50 -8.38 -10.96
C PHE A 51 -0.32 -8.62 -10.01
N LEU A 52 -0.42 -8.11 -8.76
CA LEU A 52 0.65 -8.24 -7.77
C LEU A 52 0.94 -9.71 -7.44
N GLU A 53 -0.09 -10.53 -7.29
CA GLU A 53 0.03 -11.97 -7.06
C GLU A 53 0.69 -12.67 -8.25
N ALA A 54 0.25 -12.38 -9.48
CA ALA A 54 0.82 -12.97 -10.69
C ALA A 54 2.31 -12.63 -10.90
N GLN A 55 2.78 -11.50 -10.37
CA GLN A 55 4.15 -11.02 -10.52
C GLN A 55 5.03 -11.20 -9.27
N ASN A 56 4.50 -11.83 -8.21
CA ASN A 56 5.17 -11.95 -6.91
C ASN A 56 5.63 -10.59 -6.33
N LEU A 57 4.75 -9.59 -6.45
CA LEU A 57 4.98 -8.21 -6.02
C LEU A 57 4.08 -7.83 -4.84
N TYR A 58 4.47 -6.79 -4.13
CA TYR A 58 3.65 -6.07 -3.16
C TYR A 58 3.75 -4.56 -3.40
N VAL A 59 2.78 -3.81 -2.90
CA VAL A 59 2.79 -2.35 -2.92
C VAL A 59 3.41 -1.84 -1.62
N ASP A 60 4.36 -0.91 -1.72
CA ASP A 60 4.84 -0.09 -0.61
C ASP A 60 4.42 1.36 -0.86
N LEU A 61 3.42 1.79 -0.10
CA LEU A 61 2.83 3.13 -0.13
C LEU A 61 3.37 3.94 1.05
N ARG A 62 4.04 5.04 0.75
CA ARG A 62 4.57 5.97 1.75
C ARG A 62 3.97 7.34 1.57
N GLY A 63 3.76 8.10 2.65
CA GLY A 63 3.38 9.50 2.50
C GLY A 63 3.36 10.27 3.80
N THR A 64 3.26 11.59 3.66
CA THR A 64 3.17 12.54 4.78
C THR A 64 2.49 13.81 4.31
N SER A 65 2.05 14.61 5.27
CA SER A 65 1.37 15.87 5.04
C SER A 65 1.88 16.93 6.01
N GLY A 66 1.49 18.17 5.77
CA GLY A 66 1.76 19.28 6.67
C GLY A 66 1.05 20.55 6.23
N ILE A 67 1.27 21.60 7.01
CA ILE A 67 0.80 22.95 6.70
C ILE A 67 2.03 23.82 6.39
N LEU A 68 2.03 24.45 5.22
CA LEU A 68 3.05 25.37 4.76
C LEU A 68 2.38 26.70 4.39
N GLU A 69 2.74 27.80 5.05
CA GLU A 69 2.17 29.14 4.77
C GLU A 69 0.63 29.14 4.74
N ASP A 70 0.01 28.57 5.79
CA ASP A 70 -1.44 28.40 5.93
C ASP A 70 -2.09 27.52 4.84
N ARG A 71 -1.32 26.66 4.17
CA ARG A 71 -1.79 25.74 3.12
C ARG A 71 -1.47 24.29 3.44
N ALA A 72 -2.45 23.41 3.28
CA ALA A 72 -2.25 21.98 3.45
C ALA A 72 -1.51 21.42 2.24
N TYR A 73 -0.44 20.67 2.47
CA TYR A 73 0.25 19.91 1.45
C TYR A 73 0.34 18.45 1.86
N ALA A 74 0.42 17.56 0.88
CA ALA A 74 0.80 16.18 1.11
C ALA A 74 1.54 15.62 -0.10
N TRP A 75 2.34 14.58 0.15
CA TRP A 75 2.89 13.74 -0.90
C TRP A 75 2.68 12.27 -0.55
N ALA A 76 2.55 11.46 -1.59
CA ALA A 76 2.60 10.01 -1.49
C ALA A 76 3.51 9.44 -2.58
N LEU A 77 4.20 8.37 -2.21
CA LEU A 77 5.03 7.54 -3.08
C LEU A 77 4.45 6.13 -3.04
N VAL A 78 4.02 5.63 -4.18
CA VAL A 78 3.67 4.23 -4.36
C VAL A 78 4.82 3.54 -5.07
N THR A 79 5.28 2.42 -4.52
CA THR A 79 6.29 1.56 -5.17
C THR A 79 5.78 0.14 -5.27
N LEU A 80 6.25 -0.56 -6.30
CA LEU A 80 6.10 -2.00 -6.44
C LEU A 80 7.42 -2.65 -6.06
N ALA A 81 7.38 -3.65 -5.18
CA ALA A 81 8.56 -4.35 -4.73
C ALA A 81 8.35 -5.87 -4.80
N ASN A 82 9.42 -6.59 -5.10
CA ASN A 82 9.39 -8.05 -5.15
C ASN A 82 9.35 -8.63 -3.74
N ARG A 83 8.43 -9.58 -3.49
CA ARG A 83 8.19 -10.15 -2.16
C ARG A 83 9.36 -10.95 -1.59
N GLU A 84 10.15 -11.59 -2.44
CA GLU A 84 11.28 -12.43 -2.01
C GLU A 84 12.52 -11.60 -1.70
N THR A 85 12.74 -10.53 -2.46
CA THR A 85 14.00 -9.77 -2.42
C THR A 85 13.85 -8.38 -1.79
N ASN A 86 12.62 -7.90 -1.58
CA ASN A 86 12.28 -6.53 -1.21
C ASN A 86 12.85 -5.47 -2.18
N ALA A 87 13.27 -5.87 -3.38
CA ALA A 87 13.80 -4.96 -4.37
C ALA A 87 12.65 -4.19 -5.03
N THR A 88 12.74 -2.86 -5.03
CA THR A 88 11.82 -2.00 -5.78
C THR A 88 11.98 -2.24 -7.29
N VAL A 89 10.89 -2.59 -7.96
CA VAL A 89 10.81 -2.80 -9.41
C VAL A 89 10.21 -1.61 -10.15
N GLY A 90 9.51 -0.73 -9.43
CA GLY A 90 8.84 0.44 -10.01
C GLY A 90 8.24 1.37 -8.96
N GLY A 91 7.85 2.58 -9.37
CA GLY A 91 7.13 3.50 -8.48
C GLY A 91 6.64 4.78 -9.13
N HIS A 92 5.77 5.49 -8.41
CA HIS A 92 5.19 6.77 -8.79
C HIS A 92 5.02 7.66 -7.55
N GLN A 93 5.35 8.94 -7.71
CA GLN A 93 5.17 9.94 -6.67
C GLN A 93 4.11 10.94 -7.13
N THR A 94 3.21 11.29 -6.21
CA THR A 94 2.21 12.33 -6.39
C THR A 94 2.25 13.32 -5.22
N VAL A 95 1.95 14.58 -5.50
CA VAL A 95 2.02 15.70 -4.56
C VAL A 95 0.82 16.61 -4.79
N THR A 96 0.20 17.07 -3.70
CA THR A 96 -0.93 18.01 -3.72
C THR A 96 -0.69 19.15 -2.74
N LEU A 97 -1.09 20.36 -3.12
CA LEU A 97 -1.13 21.56 -2.29
C LEU A 97 -2.53 22.19 -2.40
N LEU A 98 -3.19 22.47 -1.28
CA LEU A 98 -4.44 23.23 -1.23
C LEU A 98 -4.16 24.72 -1.10
N GLY A 99 -4.96 25.53 -1.80
CA GLY A 99 -4.84 26.99 -1.77
C GLY A 99 -5.66 27.70 -0.69
N SER A 100 -6.46 26.97 0.10
CA SER A 100 -7.30 27.50 1.18
C SER A 100 -6.56 27.56 2.51
N PRO A 101 -7.00 28.43 3.45
CA PRO A 101 -6.51 28.41 4.84
C PRO A 101 -6.69 27.01 5.40
N ALA A 102 -5.59 26.35 5.74
CA ALA A 102 -5.56 24.96 6.11
C ALA A 102 -5.54 24.75 7.62
N ASP A 103 -6.41 23.85 8.09
CA ASP A 103 -6.30 23.25 9.41
C ASP A 103 -5.82 21.79 9.34
N SER A 104 -5.74 21.13 10.50
CA SER A 104 -5.33 19.72 10.59
C SER A 104 -6.32 18.75 9.95
N VAL A 105 -7.59 19.14 9.74
CA VAL A 105 -8.58 18.33 9.04
C VAL A 105 -8.36 18.41 7.54
N GLU A 106 -8.08 19.59 7.01
CA GLU A 106 -7.70 19.78 5.61
C GLU A 106 -6.39 19.07 5.29
N GLU A 107 -5.38 19.20 6.16
CA GLU A 107 -4.12 18.46 6.03
C GLU A 107 -4.35 16.94 5.83
N ARG A 108 -5.18 16.34 6.70
CA ARG A 108 -5.57 14.92 6.64
C ARG A 108 -6.25 14.55 5.33
N ARG A 109 -7.20 15.38 4.90
CA ARG A 109 -7.96 15.15 3.65
C ARG A 109 -7.03 15.17 2.44
N VAL A 110 -6.03 16.03 2.43
CA VAL A 110 -5.03 16.08 1.34
C VAL A 110 -4.15 14.84 1.34
N LEU A 111 -3.72 14.36 2.50
CA LEU A 111 -2.98 13.10 2.59
C LEU A 111 -3.79 11.91 2.05
N PHE A 112 -5.05 11.80 2.50
CA PHE A 112 -5.97 10.76 2.03
C PHE A 112 -6.10 10.80 0.50
N ALA A 113 -6.43 11.97 -0.05
CA ALA A 113 -6.64 12.13 -1.50
C ALA A 113 -5.37 11.85 -2.30
N VAL A 114 -4.18 12.23 -1.80
CA VAL A 114 -2.93 12.00 -2.52
C VAL A 114 -2.51 10.53 -2.49
N MET A 115 -2.79 9.80 -1.40
CA MET A 115 -2.54 8.35 -1.29
C MET A 115 -3.50 7.53 -2.15
N GLU A 116 -4.80 7.85 -2.09
CA GLU A 116 -5.82 7.24 -2.95
C GLU A 116 -5.44 7.44 -4.42
N ARG A 117 -5.10 8.67 -4.81
CA ARG A 117 -4.67 8.98 -6.16
C ARG A 117 -3.41 8.23 -6.58
N ALA A 118 -2.42 8.09 -5.69
CA ALA A 118 -1.20 7.33 -5.98
C ALA A 118 -1.54 5.88 -6.35
N LEU A 119 -2.46 5.27 -5.62
CA LEU A 119 -2.88 3.89 -5.83
C LEU A 119 -3.79 3.72 -7.02
N GLU A 120 -4.70 4.65 -7.29
CA GLU A 120 -5.47 4.64 -8.54
C GLU A 120 -4.54 4.63 -9.77
N ILE A 121 -3.47 5.44 -9.74
CA ILE A 121 -2.49 5.50 -10.82
C ILE A 121 -1.71 4.18 -10.92
N ALA A 122 -1.40 3.55 -9.78
CA ALA A 122 -0.80 2.22 -9.76
C ALA A 122 -1.75 1.13 -10.29
N ALA A 123 -3.04 1.18 -9.95
CA ALA A 123 -4.05 0.21 -10.35
C ALA A 123 -4.44 0.35 -11.83
N ASP A 124 -4.49 1.56 -12.39
CA ASP A 124 -4.84 1.81 -13.81
C ASP A 124 -3.87 1.15 -14.80
N GLY A 125 -2.65 0.83 -14.37
CA GLY A 125 -1.69 0.17 -15.24
C GLY A 125 -0.42 -0.24 -14.52
N PRO A 126 -0.47 -1.23 -13.61
CA PRO A 126 0.67 -1.58 -12.76
C PRO A 126 1.87 -2.12 -13.56
N ALA A 127 1.61 -2.74 -14.72
CA ALA A 127 2.66 -3.15 -15.66
C ALA A 127 3.51 -1.98 -16.18
N ARG A 128 2.98 -0.75 -16.22
CA ARG A 128 3.73 0.45 -16.66
C ARG A 128 4.83 0.85 -15.67
N PHE A 129 4.73 0.38 -14.42
CA PHE A 129 5.66 0.69 -13.34
C PHE A 129 6.81 -0.31 -13.30
N VAL A 130 6.52 -1.56 -13.64
CA VAL A 130 7.52 -2.62 -13.75
C VAL A 130 8.33 -2.35 -15.01
N SER A 131 9.35 -1.50 -14.89
CA SER A 131 10.32 -1.31 -15.96
C SER A 131 11.07 -2.63 -16.12
N GLU A 132 11.10 -3.18 -17.33
CA GLU A 132 12.05 -4.22 -17.73
C GLU A 132 13.47 -3.66 -17.52
N ARG A 133 14.00 -3.72 -16.30
CA ARG A 133 15.44 -3.66 -16.06
C ARG A 133 16.01 -4.96 -16.60
N ASP A 134 16.20 -5.00 -17.93
CA ASP A 134 17.13 -5.92 -18.58
C ASP A 134 18.52 -5.66 -17.98
N PRO A 135 19.07 -6.58 -17.17
CA PRO A 135 20.41 -6.39 -16.61
C PRO A 135 21.40 -6.78 -17.70
N ARG A 136 21.81 -5.81 -18.51
CA ARG A 136 23.03 -5.92 -19.31
C ARG A 136 24.25 -5.56 -18.48
#